data_AF-A0A9D7E088-F1
#
_entry.id   AF-A0A9D7E088-F1
#
_cell.length_a   1.000
_cell.length_b   1.000
_cell.length_c   1.000
_cell.angle_alpha   90.00
_cell.angle_beta   90.00
_cell.angle_gamma   90.00
#
_symmetry.space_group_name_H-M   'P 1'
#
loop_
_entity.id
_entity.type
_entity.pdbx_description
1 polymer ?
#
loop_
_entity_poly.entity_id
_entity_poly.type
_entity_poly.pdbx_seq_one_letter_code
_entity_poly.pdbx_strand_id
1 'polypeptide(L)'
;MPGLIGYPNMYRHQQMVFEAVKTGKHVLVSTGTGSGKTEAFLYPIIDDLLRQRDQGNVEGLAATLIYPMNALANDQLERLRVILAGTGITFGQWIGSTPKTGHSNLVDRFDGSDRTAFLAERERRLEEARRRDRAARAFAPQEECLSEEEIRERKPRILITNYRQLEILATRLPDILLFASAPLKYLVFDEAHTYDGAAGAEVACLIRRIRGLARKSPEEVICIGTSATLTDPQKADDDGAAKRFASRFFGVDEANVSLVGEAYVQREWPQERYRPEPPQGNGMERVNRLMTALGEEADIAVIKSEVEWLTGKTFEPGKDWRTSLFDHLIGNDYVYCAENAPRLRKNLWKARGLSQIS
;
A
#
# COMPACT_ATOMS: atom_id res chain seq x y z
N MET A 1 4.85 -7.55 14.20
CA MET A 1 5.89 -7.97 13.23
C MET A 1 7.13 -7.07 13.36
N PRO A 2 7.90 -7.17 14.47
CA PRO A 2 9.10 -6.34 14.66
C PRO A 2 10.12 -6.60 13.53
N GLY A 3 10.67 -5.54 12.92
CA GLY A 3 11.71 -5.64 11.87
C GLY A 3 11.21 -5.95 10.45
N LEU A 4 9.94 -6.30 10.27
CA LEU A 4 9.34 -6.53 8.94
C LEU A 4 8.63 -5.28 8.38
N ILE A 5 8.13 -4.44 9.29
CA ILE A 5 7.35 -3.23 8.99
C ILE A 5 8.17 -2.01 9.37
N GLY A 6 8.26 -1.03 8.45
CA GLY A 6 9.06 0.19 8.62
C GLY A 6 8.49 1.23 9.59
N TYR A 7 7.28 1.00 10.12
CA TYR A 7 6.61 1.92 11.04
C TYR A 7 6.29 1.23 12.38
N PRO A 8 6.53 1.89 13.52
CA PRO A 8 6.30 1.30 14.84
C PRO A 8 4.81 1.12 15.18
N ASN A 9 3.93 1.91 14.56
CA ASN A 9 2.49 1.93 14.82
C ASN A 9 1.70 1.84 13.51
N MET A 10 0.53 1.18 13.56
CA MET A 10 -0.43 1.16 12.46
C MET A 10 -1.33 2.40 12.50
N TYR A 11 -1.74 2.89 11.33
CA TYR A 11 -2.85 3.84 11.27
C TYR A 11 -4.16 3.16 11.69
N ARG A 12 -5.12 3.96 12.20
CA ARG A 12 -6.41 3.44 12.68
C ARG A 12 -7.15 2.60 11.62
N HIS A 13 -7.17 3.04 10.37
CA HIS A 13 -7.79 2.28 9.29
C HIS A 13 -7.09 0.93 9.06
N GLN A 14 -5.75 0.87 9.09
CA GLN A 14 -5.00 -0.39 8.96
C GLN A 14 -5.36 -1.37 10.08
N GLN A 15 -5.46 -0.89 11.33
CA GLN A 15 -5.88 -1.71 12.47
C GLN A 15 -7.33 -2.20 12.31
N MET A 16 -8.24 -1.34 11.85
CA MET A 16 -9.64 -1.74 11.60
C MET A 16 -9.74 -2.82 10.51
N VAL A 17 -8.98 -2.69 9.42
CA VAL A 17 -8.90 -3.75 8.40
C VAL A 17 -8.33 -5.02 8.98
N PHE A 18 -7.25 -4.93 9.77
CA PHE A 18 -6.61 -6.08 10.40
C PHE A 18 -7.59 -6.89 11.25
N GLU A 19 -8.35 -6.24 12.14
CA GLU A 19 -9.34 -6.91 12.99
C GLU A 19 -10.54 -7.45 12.19
N ALA A 20 -11.02 -6.70 11.18
CA ALA A 20 -12.11 -7.16 10.32
C ALA A 20 -11.72 -8.42 9.54
N VAL A 21 -10.53 -8.45 8.94
CA VAL A 21 -10.02 -9.62 8.21
C VAL A 21 -9.81 -10.80 9.17
N LYS A 22 -9.28 -10.57 10.37
CA LYS A 22 -9.08 -11.62 11.37
C LYS A 22 -10.40 -12.24 11.86
N THR A 23 -11.49 -11.48 11.86
CA THR A 23 -12.84 -11.96 12.20
C THR A 23 -13.60 -12.53 10.99
N GLY A 24 -12.96 -12.65 9.83
CA GLY A 24 -13.54 -13.27 8.63
C GLY A 24 -14.46 -12.34 7.82
N LYS A 25 -14.42 -11.03 8.06
CA LYS A 25 -15.22 -10.06 7.29
C LYS A 25 -14.52 -9.68 5.99
N HIS A 26 -15.30 -9.52 4.92
CA HIS A 26 -14.85 -8.87 3.69
C HIS A 26 -14.72 -7.37 3.96
N VAL A 27 -13.76 -6.72 3.34
CA VAL A 27 -13.45 -5.32 3.66
C VAL A 27 -13.39 -4.48 2.39
N LEU A 28 -14.02 -3.30 2.43
CA LEU A 28 -13.78 -2.25 1.45
C LEU A 28 -13.17 -1.05 2.18
N VAL A 29 -11.93 -0.72 1.83
CA VAL A 29 -11.17 0.41 2.38
C VAL A 29 -11.39 1.61 1.48
N SER A 30 -11.95 2.69 2.03
CA SER A 30 -12.21 3.93 1.33
C SER A 30 -11.44 5.07 2.01
N THR A 31 -10.18 5.24 1.61
CA THR A 31 -9.29 6.25 2.17
C THR A 31 -8.60 7.03 1.06
N GLY A 32 -8.02 8.19 1.34
CA GLY A 32 -7.31 9.00 0.36
C GLY A 32 -6.04 8.32 -0.18
N THR A 33 -5.55 8.79 -1.32
CA THR A 33 -4.30 8.30 -1.93
C THR A 33 -3.12 8.58 -0.98
N GLY A 34 -2.19 7.63 -0.84
CA GLY A 34 -1.03 7.77 0.05
C GLY A 34 -1.31 7.55 1.54
N SER A 35 -2.53 7.16 1.92
CA SER A 35 -2.89 6.88 3.33
C SER A 35 -2.34 5.56 3.89
N GLY A 36 -1.74 4.70 3.06
CA GLY A 36 -1.24 3.39 3.47
C GLY A 36 -2.27 2.24 3.34
N LYS A 37 -3.09 2.27 2.28
CA LYS A 37 -4.06 1.20 1.95
C LYS A 37 -3.40 -0.13 1.69
N THR A 38 -2.23 -0.11 1.06
CA THR A 38 -1.46 -1.30 0.74
C THR A 38 -1.13 -2.10 2.00
N GLU A 39 -0.61 -1.43 3.02
CA GLU A 39 -0.35 -1.99 4.34
C GLU A 39 -1.61 -2.56 4.98
N ALA A 40 -2.75 -1.90 4.80
CA ALA A 40 -4.02 -2.29 5.42
C ALA A 40 -4.43 -3.72 5.02
N PHE A 41 -4.23 -4.12 3.76
CA PHE A 41 -4.47 -5.50 3.34
C PHE A 41 -3.24 -6.42 3.47
N LEU A 42 -2.02 -5.90 3.29
CA LEU A 42 -0.82 -6.74 3.38
C LEU A 42 -0.55 -7.25 4.79
N TYR A 43 -0.74 -6.42 5.82
CA TYR A 43 -0.43 -6.79 7.19
C TYR A 43 -1.22 -8.00 7.70
N PRO A 44 -2.56 -8.05 7.59
CA PRO A 44 -3.30 -9.24 8.02
C PRO A 44 -2.96 -10.49 7.20
N ILE A 45 -2.67 -10.33 5.89
CA ILE A 45 -2.28 -11.46 5.03
C ILE A 45 -0.92 -12.01 5.47
N ILE A 46 0.08 -11.14 5.64
CA ILE A 46 1.44 -11.54 6.00
C ILE A 46 1.47 -12.14 7.42
N ASP A 47 0.75 -11.56 8.38
CA ASP A 47 0.61 -12.13 9.72
C ASP A 47 0.07 -13.56 9.68
N ASP A 48 -0.99 -13.79 8.90
CA ASP A 48 -1.59 -15.11 8.76
C ASP A 48 -0.64 -16.10 8.08
N LEU A 49 0.03 -15.71 7.00
CA LEU A 49 0.97 -16.57 6.29
C LEU A 49 2.20 -16.93 7.13
N LEU A 50 2.72 -15.98 7.92
CA LEU A 50 3.82 -16.25 8.85
C LEU A 50 3.40 -17.25 9.94
N ARG A 51 2.20 -17.11 10.51
CA ARG A 51 1.68 -18.10 11.48
C ARG A 51 1.49 -19.47 10.86
N GLN A 52 0.99 -19.54 9.63
CA GLN A 52 0.83 -20.81 8.90
C GLN A 52 2.18 -21.46 8.64
N ARG A 53 3.21 -20.68 8.24
CA ARG A 53 4.58 -21.15 8.08
C ARG A 53 5.12 -21.73 9.39
N ASP A 54 4.93 -21.04 10.51
CA ASP A 54 5.39 -21.49 11.83
C ASP A 54 4.68 -22.78 12.29
N GLN A 55 3.51 -23.08 11.71
CA GLN A 55 2.76 -24.33 11.89
C GLN A 55 3.13 -25.40 10.84
N GLY A 56 4.08 -25.14 9.94
CA GLY A 56 4.51 -26.05 8.88
C GLY A 56 3.65 -26.02 7.61
N ASN A 57 2.65 -25.14 7.51
CA ASN A 57 1.84 -24.98 6.32
C ASN A 57 2.44 -23.91 5.38
N VAL A 58 3.24 -24.36 4.42
CA VAL A 58 4.06 -23.52 3.54
C VAL A 58 3.78 -23.67 2.05
N GLU A 59 2.77 -24.46 1.67
CA GLU A 59 2.51 -24.78 0.26
C GLU A 59 1.17 -24.24 -0.24
N GLY A 60 1.13 -23.89 -1.53
CA GLY A 60 -0.08 -23.54 -2.24
C GLY A 60 -0.49 -22.07 -2.13
N LEU A 61 -1.21 -21.63 -3.15
CA LEU A 61 -1.65 -20.25 -3.28
C LEU A 61 -2.68 -19.89 -2.21
N ALA A 62 -2.34 -18.93 -1.35
CA ALA A 62 -3.17 -18.49 -0.24
C ALA A 62 -3.76 -17.09 -0.46
N ALA A 63 -3.03 -16.22 -1.15
CA ALA A 63 -3.47 -14.86 -1.46
C ALA A 63 -3.23 -14.51 -2.93
N THR A 64 -4.22 -13.90 -3.58
CA THR A 64 -4.04 -13.26 -4.90
C THR A 64 -4.27 -11.76 -4.76
N LEU A 65 -3.30 -10.96 -5.20
CA LEU A 65 -3.33 -9.51 -5.23
C LEU A 65 -3.57 -9.05 -6.68
N ILE A 66 -4.73 -8.45 -6.93
CA ILE A 66 -5.17 -8.02 -8.25
C ILE A 66 -5.03 -6.51 -8.34
N TYR A 67 -4.21 -6.06 -9.29
CA TYR A 67 -4.00 -4.65 -9.61
C TYR A 67 -4.62 -4.31 -10.96
N PRO A 68 -5.10 -3.07 -11.17
CA PRO A 68 -5.68 -2.67 -12.45
C PRO A 68 -4.62 -2.45 -13.54
N MET A 69 -3.39 -2.11 -13.15
CA MET A 69 -2.29 -1.78 -14.07
C MET A 69 -1.00 -2.50 -13.71
N ASN A 70 -0.22 -2.89 -14.73
CA ASN A 70 1.06 -3.57 -14.54
C ASN A 70 2.09 -2.71 -13.79
N ALA A 71 2.05 -1.38 -13.96
CA ALA A 71 2.96 -0.47 -13.24
C ALA A 71 2.75 -0.59 -11.72
N LEU A 72 1.50 -0.56 -11.26
CA LEU A 72 1.16 -0.78 -9.85
C LEU A 72 1.59 -2.17 -9.40
N ALA A 73 1.34 -3.21 -10.21
CA ALA A 73 1.79 -4.55 -9.87
C ALA A 73 3.32 -4.65 -9.69
N ASN A 74 4.11 -3.91 -10.50
CA ASN A 74 5.58 -3.88 -10.42
C ASN A 74 6.08 -3.16 -9.17
N ASP A 75 5.49 -2.00 -8.84
CA ASP A 75 5.83 -1.26 -7.61
C ASP A 75 5.56 -2.12 -6.36
N GLN A 76 4.50 -2.92 -6.42
CA GLN A 76 4.10 -3.79 -5.31
C GLN A 76 4.97 -5.05 -5.23
N LEU A 77 5.48 -5.54 -6.36
CA LEU A 77 6.50 -6.59 -6.38
C LEU A 77 7.77 -6.13 -5.66
N GLU A 78 8.28 -4.94 -5.98
CA GLU A 78 9.46 -4.35 -5.30
C GLU A 78 9.27 -4.24 -3.79
N ARG A 79 8.06 -3.87 -3.38
CA ARG A 79 7.72 -3.81 -1.97
C ARG A 79 7.68 -5.19 -1.30
N LEU A 80 7.10 -6.20 -1.95
CA LEU A 80 7.10 -7.56 -1.43
C LEU A 80 8.52 -8.14 -1.30
N ARG A 81 9.44 -7.81 -2.22
CA ARG A 81 10.86 -8.20 -2.11
C ARG A 81 11.45 -7.76 -0.78
N VAL A 82 11.22 -6.50 -0.40
CA VAL A 82 11.73 -5.95 0.87
C VAL A 82 11.02 -6.57 2.06
N ILE A 83 9.70 -6.75 2.01
CA ILE A 83 8.94 -7.22 3.17
C ILE A 83 9.18 -8.72 3.40
N LEU A 84 9.21 -9.54 2.34
CA LEU A 84 9.21 -11.01 2.44
C LEU A 84 10.60 -11.64 2.37
N ALA A 85 11.66 -10.89 2.06
CA ALA A 85 13.02 -11.41 2.08
C ALA A 85 13.38 -12.03 3.44
N GLY A 86 13.85 -13.28 3.41
CA GLY A 86 14.24 -14.07 4.58
C GLY A 86 13.07 -14.57 5.43
N THR A 87 11.83 -14.43 4.94
CA THR A 87 10.64 -14.94 5.65
C THR A 87 10.27 -16.35 5.22
N GLY A 88 10.76 -16.84 4.09
CA GLY A 88 10.32 -18.11 3.50
C GLY A 88 8.90 -18.09 2.93
N ILE A 89 8.18 -16.96 2.99
CA ILE A 89 6.87 -16.82 2.35
C ILE A 89 7.07 -16.55 0.86
N THR A 90 6.78 -17.56 0.03
CA THR A 90 6.96 -17.46 -1.42
C THR A 90 5.93 -16.55 -2.08
N PHE A 91 6.38 -15.79 -3.08
CA PHE A 91 5.53 -14.91 -3.87
C PHE A 91 5.94 -14.91 -5.34
N GLY A 92 5.05 -14.50 -6.23
CA GLY A 92 5.36 -14.35 -7.65
C GLY A 92 4.46 -13.35 -8.33
N GLN A 93 4.92 -12.80 -9.46
CA GLN A 93 4.13 -11.90 -10.30
C GLN A 93 3.84 -12.55 -11.65
N TRP A 94 2.56 -12.62 -12.00
CA TRP A 94 2.11 -13.07 -13.30
C TRP A 94 1.40 -11.95 -14.05
N ILE A 95 2.14 -11.30 -14.93
CA ILE A 95 1.64 -10.28 -15.85
C ILE A 95 2.06 -10.64 -17.28
N GLY A 96 1.59 -9.90 -18.28
CA GLY A 96 1.88 -10.21 -19.69
C GLY A 96 3.37 -10.18 -20.07
N SER A 97 4.23 -9.62 -19.22
CA SER A 97 5.69 -9.57 -19.40
C SER A 97 6.45 -10.59 -18.55
N THR A 98 5.77 -11.47 -17.81
CA THR A 98 6.43 -12.51 -17.00
C THR A 98 7.16 -13.50 -17.92
N PRO A 99 8.46 -13.78 -17.69
CA PRO A 99 9.20 -14.77 -18.47
C PRO A 99 8.56 -16.15 -18.38
N LYS A 100 8.56 -16.90 -19.50
CA LYS A 100 8.00 -18.27 -19.51
C LYS A 100 8.84 -19.26 -18.71
N THR A 101 10.17 -19.18 -18.85
CA THR A 101 11.14 -20.08 -18.22
C THR A 101 12.34 -19.28 -17.71
N GLY A 102 13.05 -19.83 -16.71
CA GLY A 102 14.22 -19.21 -16.09
C GLY A 102 13.92 -17.88 -15.39
N HIS A 103 14.81 -16.91 -15.52
CA HIS A 103 14.56 -15.53 -15.11
C HIS A 103 14.99 -14.57 -16.23
N SER A 104 14.43 -13.37 -16.24
CA SER A 104 14.86 -12.32 -17.17
C SER A 104 16.32 -11.94 -16.89
N ASN A 105 17.11 -11.64 -17.93
CA ASN A 105 18.46 -11.07 -17.81
C ASN A 105 18.49 -9.71 -17.07
N LEU A 106 17.32 -9.16 -16.77
CA LEU A 106 17.12 -7.90 -16.04
C LEU A 106 16.97 -8.08 -14.53
N VAL A 107 16.84 -9.33 -14.04
CA VAL A 107 16.66 -9.64 -12.62
C VAL A 107 17.78 -10.58 -12.17
N ASP A 108 18.51 -10.15 -11.14
CA ASP A 108 19.49 -10.98 -10.45
C ASP A 108 18.83 -11.60 -9.20
N ARG A 109 19.08 -12.88 -8.92
CA ARG A 109 18.60 -13.57 -7.71
C ARG A 109 19.67 -13.52 -6.62
N PHE A 110 19.25 -13.27 -5.37
CA PHE A 110 20.13 -13.29 -4.21
C PHE A 110 20.50 -14.73 -3.83
N ASP A 111 21.80 -15.02 -3.75
CA ASP A 111 22.31 -16.32 -3.32
C ASP A 111 22.45 -16.37 -1.79
N GLY A 112 21.30 -16.45 -1.10
CA GLY A 112 21.23 -16.49 0.36
C GLY A 112 19.80 -16.41 0.89
N SER A 113 19.63 -16.69 2.18
CA SER A 113 18.35 -16.63 2.87
C SER A 113 18.30 -15.57 3.98
N ASP A 114 19.42 -14.93 4.32
CA ASP A 114 19.46 -13.91 5.35
C ASP A 114 18.90 -12.57 4.85
N ARG A 115 17.91 -12.04 5.58
CA ARG A 115 17.25 -10.78 5.28
C ARG A 115 18.21 -9.59 5.32
N THR A 116 19.07 -9.53 6.34
CA THR A 116 19.97 -8.39 6.56
C THR A 116 20.98 -8.28 5.42
N ALA A 117 21.56 -9.42 5.04
CA ALA A 117 22.46 -9.53 3.90
C ALA A 117 21.76 -9.17 2.58
N PHE A 118 20.53 -9.64 2.36
CA PHE A 118 19.75 -9.25 1.19
C PHE A 118 19.54 -7.73 1.09
N LEU A 119 19.10 -7.11 2.20
CA LEU A 119 18.81 -5.67 2.23
C LEU A 119 20.08 -4.83 2.02
N ALA A 120 21.19 -5.20 2.66
CA ALA A 120 22.47 -4.51 2.50
C ALA A 120 22.99 -4.61 1.06
N GLU A 121 22.92 -5.79 0.44
CA GLU A 121 23.34 -5.99 -0.95
C GLU A 121 22.43 -5.25 -1.94
N ARG A 122 21.12 -5.24 -1.70
CA ARG A 122 20.16 -4.48 -2.49
C ARG A 122 20.46 -2.98 -2.44
N GLU A 123 20.71 -2.44 -1.25
CA GLU A 123 21.06 -1.03 -1.04
C GLU A 123 22.36 -0.66 -1.77
N ARG A 124 23.41 -1.47 -1.61
CA ARG A 124 24.69 -1.30 -2.31
C ARG A 124 24.50 -1.23 -3.83
N ARG A 125 23.69 -2.12 -4.41
CA ARG A 125 23.40 -2.15 -5.86
C ARG A 125 22.65 -0.92 -6.34
N LEU A 126 21.68 -0.45 -5.56
CA LEU A 126 20.93 0.77 -5.86
C LEU A 126 21.86 1.99 -5.84
N GLU A 127 22.73 2.09 -4.83
CA GLU A 127 23.72 3.17 -4.72
C GLU A 127 24.70 3.17 -5.88
N GLU A 128 25.23 2.00 -6.26
CA GLU A 128 26.14 1.87 -7.41
C GLU A 128 25.47 2.24 -8.74
N ALA A 129 24.19 1.90 -8.89
CA ALA A 129 23.42 2.27 -10.08
C ALA A 129 23.18 3.79 -10.15
N ARG A 130 22.81 4.42 -9.01
CA ARG A 130 22.68 5.87 -8.89
C ARG A 130 23.99 6.58 -9.21
N ARG A 131 25.13 6.12 -8.66
CA ARG A 131 26.46 6.69 -8.92
C ARG A 131 26.89 6.60 -10.39
N ARG A 132 26.38 5.59 -11.12
CA ARG A 132 26.68 5.37 -12.55
C ARG A 132 25.60 5.91 -13.48
N ASP A 133 24.62 6.65 -12.96
CA ASP A 133 23.46 7.19 -13.69
C ASP A 133 22.78 6.15 -14.59
N ARG A 134 22.55 4.96 -14.03
CA ARG A 134 21.91 3.83 -14.74
C ARG A 134 20.78 3.26 -13.90
N ALA A 135 19.80 2.65 -14.58
CA ALA A 135 18.79 1.87 -13.89
C ALA A 135 19.44 0.68 -13.16
N ALA A 136 19.11 0.50 -11.89
CA ALA A 136 19.51 -0.69 -11.16
C ALA A 136 18.81 -1.92 -11.76
N ARG A 137 19.55 -3.02 -11.90
CA ARG A 137 18.90 -4.30 -12.17
C ARG A 137 18.07 -4.69 -10.96
N ALA A 138 16.92 -5.29 -11.22
CA ALA A 138 16.08 -5.82 -10.17
C ALA A 138 16.85 -6.90 -9.39
N PHE A 139 16.68 -6.90 -8.07
CA PHE A 139 17.35 -7.85 -7.18
C PHE A 139 16.32 -8.59 -6.34
N ALA A 140 16.14 -9.88 -6.63
CA ALA A 140 15.07 -10.70 -6.10
C ALA A 140 15.56 -11.61 -4.96
N PRO A 141 14.80 -11.76 -3.87
CA PRO A 141 15.10 -12.73 -2.82
C PRO A 141 14.72 -14.16 -3.27
N GLN A 142 15.14 -15.17 -2.51
CA GLN A 142 14.87 -16.58 -2.84
C GLN A 142 13.36 -16.94 -2.82
N GLU A 143 12.59 -16.20 -2.03
CA GLU A 143 11.14 -16.35 -1.94
C GLU A 143 10.39 -16.00 -3.24
N GLU A 144 10.99 -15.21 -4.13
CA GLU A 144 10.34 -14.80 -5.37
C GLU A 144 10.42 -15.90 -6.44
N CYS A 145 9.30 -16.13 -7.12
CA CYS A 145 9.20 -16.94 -8.33
C CYS A 145 9.33 -16.02 -9.55
N LEU A 146 10.37 -16.23 -10.37
CA LEU A 146 10.79 -15.30 -11.41
C LEU A 146 10.20 -15.58 -12.81
N SER A 147 9.54 -16.72 -13.00
CA SER A 147 8.92 -17.12 -14.26
C SER A 147 7.59 -17.85 -14.07
N GLU A 148 6.84 -17.97 -15.17
CA GLU A 148 5.62 -18.78 -15.23
C GLU A 148 5.88 -20.24 -14.79
N GLU A 149 7.01 -20.83 -15.23
CA GLU A 149 7.45 -22.17 -14.84
C GLU A 149 7.66 -22.29 -13.34
N GLU A 150 8.48 -21.41 -12.75
CA GLU A 150 8.71 -21.41 -11.29
C GLU A 150 7.41 -21.21 -10.50
N ILE A 151 6.50 -20.35 -10.98
CA ILE A 151 5.20 -20.13 -10.32
C ILE A 151 4.35 -21.41 -10.36
N ARG A 152 4.32 -22.14 -11.48
CA ARG A 152 3.59 -23.42 -11.59
C ARG A 152 4.18 -24.50 -10.70
N GLU A 153 5.51 -24.59 -10.64
CA GLU A 153 6.21 -25.62 -9.88
C GLU A 153 6.15 -25.35 -8.37
N ARG A 154 6.52 -24.15 -7.95
CA ARG A 154 6.64 -23.79 -6.51
C ARG A 154 5.30 -23.42 -5.88
N LYS A 155 4.30 -23.07 -6.69
CA LYS A 155 2.96 -22.62 -6.25
C LYS A 155 3.03 -21.60 -5.10
N PRO A 156 3.47 -20.36 -5.39
CA PRO A 156 3.77 -19.38 -4.36
C PRO A 156 2.57 -19.09 -3.46
N ARG A 157 2.83 -18.69 -2.20
CA ARG A 157 1.77 -18.31 -1.24
C ARG A 157 1.01 -17.07 -1.67
N ILE A 158 1.70 -16.12 -2.30
CA ILE A 158 1.14 -14.86 -2.79
C ILE A 158 1.35 -14.74 -4.30
N LEU A 159 0.28 -14.46 -5.05
CA LEU A 159 0.34 -14.15 -6.47
C LEU A 159 -0.06 -12.69 -6.72
N ILE A 160 0.82 -11.92 -7.35
CA ILE A 160 0.50 -10.59 -7.89
C ILE A 160 0.10 -10.75 -9.36
N THR A 161 -1.04 -10.19 -9.75
CA THR A 161 -1.48 -10.21 -11.15
C THR A 161 -2.43 -9.04 -11.45
N ASN A 162 -3.01 -9.03 -12.65
CA ASN A 162 -4.11 -8.15 -13.03
C ASN A 162 -5.32 -8.98 -13.45
N TYR A 163 -6.50 -8.36 -13.54
CA TYR A 163 -7.75 -9.09 -13.80
C TYR A 163 -7.73 -9.86 -15.15
N ARG A 164 -7.09 -9.30 -16.19
CA ARG A 164 -7.00 -9.93 -17.51
C ARG A 164 -6.15 -11.19 -17.49
N GLN A 165 -5.01 -11.13 -16.81
CA GLN A 165 -4.12 -12.28 -16.68
C GLN A 165 -4.72 -13.32 -15.75
N LEU A 166 -5.39 -12.90 -14.69
CA LEU A 166 -6.13 -13.79 -13.81
C LEU A 166 -7.22 -14.57 -14.54
N GLU A 167 -7.91 -13.96 -15.52
CA GLU A 167 -8.86 -14.67 -16.38
C GLU A 167 -8.20 -15.77 -17.21
N ILE A 168 -7.03 -15.48 -17.80
CA ILE A 168 -6.24 -16.47 -18.55
C ILE A 168 -5.79 -17.60 -17.62
N LEU A 169 -5.26 -17.28 -16.44
CA LEU A 169 -4.81 -18.25 -15.44
C LEU A 169 -5.96 -19.16 -14.96
N ALA A 170 -7.17 -18.62 -14.85
CA ALA A 170 -8.35 -19.36 -14.43
C ALA A 170 -9.01 -20.19 -15.55
N THR A 171 -8.50 -20.14 -16.79
CA THR A 171 -9.06 -20.85 -17.95
C THR A 171 -8.06 -21.74 -18.67
N ARG A 172 -6.75 -21.47 -18.56
CA ARG A 172 -5.69 -22.26 -19.18
C ARG A 172 -5.32 -23.46 -18.31
N LEU A 173 -5.49 -24.68 -18.84
CA LEU A 173 -5.30 -25.97 -18.16
C LEU A 173 -4.07 -26.07 -17.22
N PRO A 174 -2.82 -25.79 -17.65
CA PRO A 174 -1.66 -25.88 -16.76
C PRO A 174 -1.69 -24.88 -15.60
N ASP A 175 -2.38 -23.75 -15.76
CA ASP A 175 -2.39 -22.67 -14.76
C ASP A 175 -3.56 -22.80 -13.78
N ILE A 176 -4.66 -23.44 -14.19
CA ILE A 176 -5.79 -23.74 -13.30
C ILE A 176 -5.33 -24.51 -12.06
N LEU A 177 -4.25 -25.31 -12.18
CA LEU A 177 -3.65 -26.06 -11.09
C LEU A 177 -3.05 -25.18 -9.97
N LEU A 178 -2.84 -23.89 -10.22
CA LEU A 178 -2.48 -22.92 -9.18
C LEU A 178 -3.62 -22.69 -8.18
N PHE A 179 -4.86 -22.75 -8.67
CA PHE A 179 -6.07 -22.52 -7.87
C PHE A 179 -6.74 -23.82 -7.45
N ALA A 180 -6.59 -24.89 -8.21
CA ALA A 180 -7.25 -26.17 -7.97
C ALA A 180 -6.94 -26.70 -6.55
N SER A 181 -7.95 -26.68 -5.67
CA SER A 181 -7.82 -27.06 -4.25
C SER A 181 -6.72 -26.31 -3.47
N ALA A 182 -6.33 -25.12 -3.92
CA ALA A 182 -5.38 -24.29 -3.22
C ALA A 182 -5.94 -23.84 -1.85
N PRO A 183 -5.09 -23.60 -0.83
CA PRO A 183 -5.51 -23.05 0.45
C PRO A 183 -5.81 -21.53 0.35
N LEU A 184 -6.54 -21.14 -0.71
CA LEU A 184 -6.90 -19.77 -1.01
C LEU A 184 -7.77 -19.22 0.13
N LYS A 185 -7.35 -18.09 0.68
CA LYS A 185 -8.02 -17.40 1.78
C LYS A 185 -8.22 -15.92 1.49
N TYR A 186 -7.43 -15.33 0.59
CA TYR A 186 -7.45 -13.89 0.33
C TYR A 186 -7.51 -13.57 -1.17
N LEU A 187 -8.46 -12.70 -1.54
CA LEU A 187 -8.51 -12.03 -2.83
C LEU A 187 -8.50 -10.51 -2.60
N VAL A 188 -7.46 -9.83 -3.07
CA VAL A 188 -7.31 -8.40 -2.89
C VAL A 188 -7.51 -7.68 -4.22
N PHE A 189 -8.33 -6.64 -4.22
CA PHE A 189 -8.61 -5.79 -5.37
C PHE A 189 -8.15 -4.37 -5.05
N ASP A 190 -6.99 -4.01 -5.58
CA ASP A 190 -6.48 -2.65 -5.42
C ASP A 190 -7.19 -1.72 -6.42
N GLU A 191 -7.50 -0.50 -5.98
CA GLU A 191 -8.25 0.49 -6.76
C GLU A 191 -9.55 -0.08 -7.35
N ALA A 192 -10.36 -0.69 -6.50
CA ALA A 192 -11.63 -1.33 -6.84
C ALA A 192 -12.62 -0.41 -7.56
N HIS A 193 -12.46 0.92 -7.44
CA HIS A 193 -13.24 1.90 -8.19
C HIS A 193 -13.00 1.85 -9.72
N THR A 194 -11.88 1.26 -10.15
CA THR A 194 -11.59 1.05 -11.58
C THR A 194 -12.39 -0.10 -12.19
N TYR A 195 -13.04 -0.92 -11.35
CA TYR A 195 -13.89 -2.02 -11.77
C TYR A 195 -15.37 -1.59 -11.74
N ASP A 196 -15.77 -0.75 -12.69
CA ASP A 196 -17.13 -0.29 -12.85
C ASP A 196 -17.85 -0.95 -14.03
N GLY A 197 -19.18 -0.76 -14.11
CA GLY A 197 -20.01 -1.23 -15.22
C GLY A 197 -19.82 -2.70 -15.57
N ALA A 198 -19.51 -2.96 -16.85
CA ALA A 198 -19.31 -4.32 -17.37
C ALA A 198 -18.03 -4.98 -16.82
N ALA A 199 -16.93 -4.23 -16.71
CA ALA A 199 -15.68 -4.76 -16.18
C ALA A 199 -15.83 -5.21 -14.72
N GLY A 200 -16.57 -4.45 -13.90
CA GLY A 200 -16.91 -4.86 -12.53
C GLY A 200 -17.71 -6.16 -12.46
N ALA A 201 -18.67 -6.36 -13.38
CA ALA A 201 -19.44 -7.59 -13.46
C ALA A 201 -18.59 -8.80 -13.87
N GLU A 202 -17.67 -8.63 -14.84
CA GLU A 202 -16.73 -9.65 -15.26
C GLU A 202 -15.81 -10.09 -14.12
N VAL A 203 -15.23 -9.14 -13.39
CA VAL A 203 -14.37 -9.43 -12.23
C VAL A 203 -15.17 -10.13 -11.12
N ALA A 204 -16.42 -9.73 -10.88
CA ALA A 204 -17.27 -10.42 -9.91
C ALA A 204 -17.52 -11.89 -10.32
N CYS A 205 -17.72 -12.18 -11.61
CA CYS A 205 -17.80 -13.54 -12.11
C CYS A 205 -16.48 -14.30 -11.95
N LEU A 206 -15.35 -13.63 -12.17
CA LEU A 206 -14.01 -14.19 -11.98
C LEU A 206 -13.75 -14.59 -10.52
N ILE A 207 -14.17 -13.77 -9.55
CA ILE A 207 -14.10 -14.10 -8.11
C ILE A 207 -14.82 -15.42 -7.82
N ARG A 208 -16.05 -15.57 -8.33
CA ARG A 208 -16.86 -16.79 -8.15
C ARG A 208 -16.18 -18.00 -8.78
N ARG A 209 -15.60 -17.84 -9.98
CA ARG A 209 -14.86 -18.90 -10.68
C ARG A 209 -13.64 -19.34 -9.86
N ILE A 210 -12.82 -18.41 -9.38
CA ILE A 210 -11.62 -18.73 -8.59
C ILE A 210 -11.97 -19.46 -7.30
N ARG A 211 -13.01 -19.01 -6.58
CA ARG A 211 -13.54 -19.73 -5.41
C ARG A 211 -13.97 -21.15 -5.76
N GLY A 212 -14.68 -21.32 -6.87
CA GLY A 212 -15.06 -22.64 -7.39
C GLY A 212 -13.86 -23.54 -7.69
N LEU A 213 -12.83 -23.02 -8.35
CA LEU A 213 -11.58 -23.75 -8.62
C LEU A 213 -10.87 -24.17 -7.31
N ALA A 214 -10.83 -23.28 -6.32
CA ALA A 214 -10.27 -23.55 -5.00
C ALA A 214 -11.16 -24.46 -4.13
N ARG A 215 -12.38 -24.77 -4.56
CA ARG A 215 -13.41 -25.49 -3.77
C ARG A 215 -13.70 -24.80 -2.44
N LYS A 216 -13.79 -23.47 -2.47
CA LYS A 216 -14.02 -22.63 -1.31
C LYS A 216 -15.36 -21.93 -1.37
N SER A 217 -16.01 -21.85 -0.21
CA SER A 217 -17.20 -21.02 -0.03
C SER A 217 -16.84 -19.53 -0.02
N PRO A 218 -17.82 -18.63 -0.25
CA PRO A 218 -17.60 -17.19 -0.13
C PRO A 218 -17.05 -16.76 1.23
N GLU A 219 -17.42 -17.45 2.32
CA GLU A 219 -17.02 -17.17 3.69
C GLU A 219 -15.58 -17.59 4.00
N GLU A 220 -15.03 -18.57 3.27
CA GLU A 220 -13.64 -19.03 3.43
C GLU A 220 -12.62 -18.14 2.70
N VAL A 221 -13.05 -17.37 1.69
CA VAL A 221 -12.18 -16.50 0.88
C VAL A 221 -12.54 -15.05 1.12
N ILE A 222 -11.78 -14.42 1.98
CA ILE A 222 -11.91 -13.02 2.36
C ILE A 222 -11.52 -12.15 1.17
N CYS A 223 -12.39 -11.20 0.85
CA CYS A 223 -12.16 -10.21 -0.20
C CYS A 223 -11.82 -8.88 0.44
N ILE A 224 -10.76 -8.24 -0.03
CA ILE A 224 -10.33 -6.93 0.44
C ILE A 224 -10.23 -6.01 -0.76
N GLY A 225 -11.05 -4.98 -0.82
CA GLY A 225 -11.01 -3.94 -1.84
C GLY A 225 -10.43 -2.65 -1.28
N THR A 226 -9.62 -1.95 -2.06
CA THR A 226 -9.20 -0.58 -1.74
C THR A 226 -9.80 0.39 -2.75
N SER A 227 -10.15 1.59 -2.33
CA SER A 227 -10.65 2.64 -3.22
C SER A 227 -10.34 4.00 -2.65
N ALA A 228 -10.11 4.99 -3.52
CA ALA A 228 -9.91 6.38 -3.12
C ALA A 228 -11.19 7.20 -3.03
N THR A 229 -12.26 6.77 -3.70
CA THR A 229 -13.37 7.66 -4.07
C THR A 229 -14.76 7.05 -3.88
N LEU A 230 -14.87 5.86 -3.28
CA LEU A 230 -16.17 5.17 -3.17
C LEU A 230 -17.08 5.71 -2.04
N THR A 231 -16.56 6.54 -1.13
CA THR A 231 -17.35 7.15 -0.05
C THR A 231 -16.98 8.62 0.11
N ASP A 232 -17.93 9.54 -0.10
CA ASP A 232 -17.79 10.92 0.37
C ASP A 232 -18.26 11.00 1.84
N PRO A 233 -17.36 11.27 2.81
CA PRO A 233 -17.74 11.34 4.22
C PRO A 233 -18.75 12.45 4.54
N GLN A 234 -19.05 13.36 3.59
CA GLN A 234 -20.08 14.40 3.75
C GLN A 234 -21.48 13.98 3.27
N LYS A 235 -21.63 12.81 2.62
CA LYS A 235 -22.93 12.31 2.13
C LYS A 235 -23.37 11.06 2.89
N ALA A 236 -24.44 11.20 3.67
CA ALA A 236 -24.95 10.16 4.56
C ALA A 236 -25.48 8.88 3.87
N ASP A 237 -25.66 8.85 2.54
CA ASP A 237 -26.14 7.67 1.79
C ASP A 237 -25.02 6.90 1.06
N ASP A 238 -23.78 7.42 1.08
CA ASP A 238 -22.67 6.82 0.33
C ASP A 238 -22.19 5.49 0.94
N ASP A 239 -22.24 5.35 2.27
CA ASP A 239 -21.85 4.10 2.94
C ASP A 239 -22.75 2.93 2.54
N GLY A 240 -24.07 3.15 2.43
CA GLY A 240 -24.99 2.13 1.95
C GLY A 240 -24.69 1.71 0.52
N ALA A 241 -24.37 2.67 -0.35
CA ALA A 241 -24.02 2.39 -1.74
C ALA A 241 -22.68 1.63 -1.86
N ALA A 242 -21.65 2.04 -1.12
CA ALA A 242 -20.34 1.38 -1.11
C ALA A 242 -20.44 -0.07 -0.58
N LYS A 243 -21.27 -0.29 0.45
CA LYS A 243 -21.50 -1.63 1.00
C LYS A 243 -22.24 -2.55 0.02
N ARG A 244 -23.27 -2.03 -0.65
CA ARG A 244 -23.98 -2.75 -1.73
C ARG A 244 -23.05 -3.06 -2.91
N PHE A 245 -22.20 -2.11 -3.30
CA PHE A 245 -21.19 -2.34 -4.32
C PHE A 245 -20.26 -3.48 -3.92
N ALA A 246 -19.65 -3.41 -2.74
CA ALA A 246 -18.75 -4.45 -2.23
C ALA A 246 -19.44 -5.81 -2.12
N SER A 247 -20.67 -5.87 -1.60
CA SER A 247 -21.46 -7.11 -1.53
C SER A 247 -21.67 -7.74 -2.91
N ARG A 248 -22.08 -6.95 -3.91
CA ARG A 248 -22.30 -7.44 -5.29
C ARG A 248 -20.99 -7.85 -5.97
N PHE A 249 -19.96 -7.02 -5.81
CA PHE A 249 -18.65 -7.19 -6.41
C PHE A 249 -17.96 -8.44 -5.86
N PHE A 250 -17.86 -8.56 -4.53
CA PHE A 250 -17.31 -9.76 -3.87
C PHE A 250 -18.23 -10.97 -3.93
N GLY A 251 -19.53 -10.78 -4.21
CA GLY A 251 -20.52 -11.85 -4.26
C GLY A 251 -20.80 -12.48 -2.90
N VAL A 252 -21.03 -11.65 -1.89
CA VAL A 252 -21.21 -12.02 -0.47
C VAL A 252 -22.36 -11.23 0.15
N ASP A 253 -22.91 -11.71 1.25
CA ASP A 253 -23.94 -10.99 2.00
C ASP A 253 -23.40 -9.64 2.53
N GLU A 254 -24.24 -8.59 2.46
CA GLU A 254 -23.89 -7.26 2.93
C GLU A 254 -23.55 -7.23 4.44
N ALA A 255 -24.15 -8.10 5.25
CA ALA A 255 -23.82 -8.25 6.67
C ALA A 255 -22.38 -8.74 6.91
N ASN A 256 -21.74 -9.34 5.90
CA ASN A 256 -20.35 -9.81 5.95
C ASN A 256 -19.35 -8.82 5.37
N VAL A 257 -19.79 -7.65 4.91
CA VAL A 257 -18.93 -6.56 4.44
C VAL A 257 -18.73 -5.53 5.55
N SER A 258 -17.47 -5.17 5.80
CA SER A 258 -17.05 -4.07 6.65
C SER A 258 -16.52 -2.93 5.78
N LEU A 259 -17.01 -1.71 6.02
CA LEU A 259 -16.48 -0.50 5.41
C LEU A 259 -15.47 0.15 6.35
N VAL A 260 -14.30 0.50 5.83
CA VAL A 260 -13.26 1.18 6.59
C VAL A 260 -12.91 2.49 5.89
N GLY A 261 -13.36 3.60 6.46
CA GLY A 261 -13.07 4.96 5.99
C GLY A 261 -11.87 5.59 6.68
N GLU A 262 -11.58 6.84 6.32
CA GLU A 262 -10.62 7.67 7.05
C GLU A 262 -11.20 8.15 8.37
N ALA A 263 -10.51 7.82 9.46
CA ALA A 263 -10.71 8.47 10.73
C ALA A 263 -9.74 9.64 10.84
N TYR A 264 -10.23 10.85 10.60
CA TYR A 264 -9.50 12.06 10.96
C TYR A 264 -9.57 12.24 12.47
N VAL A 265 -8.42 12.40 13.12
CA VAL A 265 -8.40 12.96 14.48
C VAL A 265 -8.87 14.40 14.34
N GLN A 266 -10.01 14.75 14.94
CA GLN A 266 -10.41 16.14 15.02
C GLN A 266 -9.30 16.89 15.78
N ARG A 267 -8.64 17.80 15.08
CA ARG A 267 -7.57 18.62 15.65
C ARG A 267 -8.21 19.67 16.52
N GLU A 268 -8.00 19.58 17.83
CA GLU A 268 -8.31 20.67 18.75
C GLU A 268 -7.21 21.73 18.60
N TRP A 269 -7.56 22.82 17.93
CA TRP A 269 -6.68 23.97 17.85
C TRP A 269 -6.69 24.71 19.18
N PRO A 270 -5.53 25.17 19.69
CA PRO A 270 -5.48 26.05 20.84
C PRO A 270 -6.40 27.26 20.65
N GLN A 271 -7.13 27.65 21.71
CA GLN A 271 -7.97 28.86 21.68
C GLN A 271 -7.11 30.11 21.51
N GLU A 272 -5.96 30.15 22.18
CA GLU A 272 -4.95 31.19 22.02
C GLU A 272 -3.93 30.76 20.97
N ARG A 273 -3.93 31.44 19.83
CA ARG A 273 -2.94 31.28 18.76
C ARG A 273 -2.01 32.47 18.71
N TYR A 274 -0.77 32.23 18.27
CA TYR A 274 0.21 33.29 18.07
C TYR A 274 0.45 33.53 16.58
N ARG A 275 0.68 34.79 16.22
CA ARG A 275 1.07 35.19 14.88
C ARG A 275 2.54 35.60 14.91
N PRO A 276 3.46 34.84 14.28
CA PRO A 276 4.85 35.26 14.20
C PRO A 276 4.99 36.54 13.36
N GLU A 277 6.07 37.29 13.57
CA GLU A 277 6.41 38.38 12.67
C GLU A 277 6.73 37.84 11.26
N PRO A 278 6.42 38.60 10.19
CA PRO A 278 6.78 38.21 8.84
C PRO A 278 8.29 37.93 8.74
N PRO A 279 8.69 36.73 8.28
CA PRO A 279 10.09 36.37 8.18
C PRO A 279 10.84 37.33 7.24
N GLN A 280 12.00 37.81 7.66
CA GLN A 280 12.84 38.70 6.82
C GLN A 280 13.82 37.89 5.96
N GLY A 281 14.00 38.31 4.70
CA GLY A 281 14.95 37.70 3.75
C GLY A 281 14.29 36.91 2.62
N ASN A 282 15.07 36.06 1.94
CA ASN A 282 14.59 35.28 0.80
C ASN A 282 13.81 34.04 1.25
N GLY A 283 12.51 34.20 1.49
CA GLY A 283 11.66 33.11 1.98
C GLY A 283 11.58 31.90 1.04
N MET A 284 11.66 32.09 -0.27
CA MET A 284 11.56 30.98 -1.23
C MET A 284 12.77 30.04 -1.16
N GLU A 285 13.96 30.62 -0.98
CA GLU A 285 15.20 29.85 -0.83
C GLU A 285 15.21 29.03 0.47
N ARG A 286 14.71 29.61 1.56
CA ARG A 286 14.61 28.92 2.86
C ARG A 286 13.54 27.83 2.86
N VAL A 287 12.40 28.06 2.22
CA VAL A 287 11.39 27.01 2.01
C VAL A 287 11.98 25.86 1.18
N ASN A 288 12.75 26.16 0.12
CA ASN A 288 13.42 25.11 -0.65
C ASN A 288 14.43 24.32 0.19
N ARG A 289 15.22 24.99 1.05
CA ARG A 289 16.12 24.32 1.99
C ARG A 289 15.36 23.42 2.96
N LEU A 290 14.25 23.90 3.52
CA LEU A 290 13.40 23.12 4.42
C LEU A 290 12.81 21.91 3.68
N MET A 291 12.32 22.08 2.45
CA MET A 291 11.79 20.98 1.64
C MET A 291 12.84 19.90 1.35
N THR A 292 14.09 20.30 1.07
CA THR A 292 15.21 19.37 0.91
C THR A 292 15.55 18.67 2.23
N ALA A 293 15.55 19.41 3.34
CA ALA A 293 15.84 18.87 4.68
C ALA A 293 14.74 17.94 5.21
N LEU A 294 13.52 18.00 4.68
CA LEU A 294 12.40 17.12 5.01
C LEU A 294 12.37 15.82 4.16
N GLY A 295 13.42 15.54 3.38
CA GLY A 295 13.54 14.37 2.50
C GLY A 295 13.69 13.02 3.22
N GLU A 296 14.18 12.00 2.49
CA GLU A 296 14.32 10.62 3.00
C GLU A 296 15.22 10.53 4.24
N GLU A 297 16.31 11.30 4.27
CA GLU A 297 17.13 11.54 5.45
C GLU A 297 16.89 12.97 5.97
N ALA A 298 16.15 13.08 7.07
CA ALA A 298 15.78 14.36 7.62
C ALA A 298 16.97 15.04 8.31
N ASP A 299 17.35 16.23 7.85
CA ASP A 299 18.37 17.05 8.51
C ASP A 299 17.72 17.87 9.64
N ILE A 300 17.75 17.32 10.85
CA ILE A 300 17.12 17.91 12.04
C ILE A 300 17.73 19.29 12.38
N ALA A 301 19.01 19.51 12.09
CA ALA A 301 19.66 20.79 12.37
C ALA A 301 19.13 21.89 11.44
N VAL A 302 18.97 21.57 10.15
CA VAL A 302 18.37 22.49 9.18
C VAL A 302 16.89 22.72 9.50
N ILE A 303 16.13 21.66 9.79
CA ILE A 303 14.72 21.77 10.18
C ILE A 303 14.58 22.71 11.38
N LYS A 304 15.43 22.55 12.40
CA LYS A 304 15.40 23.44 13.56
C LYS A 304 15.64 24.89 13.20
N SER A 305 16.72 25.20 12.49
CA SER A 305 17.06 26.55 12.05
C SER A 305 15.90 27.21 11.28
N GLU A 306 15.33 26.51 10.31
CA GLU A 306 14.27 27.07 9.46
C GLU A 306 12.93 27.19 10.21
N VAL A 307 12.60 26.28 11.12
CA VAL A 307 11.38 26.35 11.95
C VAL A 307 11.47 27.49 12.95
N GLU A 308 12.61 27.68 13.61
CA GLU A 308 12.83 28.82 14.53
C GLU A 308 12.73 30.15 13.77
N TRP A 309 13.29 30.21 12.57
CA TRP A 309 13.19 31.39 11.71
C TRP A 309 11.75 31.66 11.25
N LEU A 310 10.99 30.63 10.87
CA LEU A 310 9.59 30.77 10.42
C LEU A 310 8.64 31.15 11.57
N THR A 311 8.90 30.63 12.77
CA THR A 311 7.99 30.74 13.90
C THR A 311 8.38 31.82 14.90
N GLY A 312 9.62 32.32 14.84
CA GLY A 312 10.17 33.24 15.85
C GLY A 312 10.28 32.63 17.25
N LYS A 313 10.11 31.31 17.38
CA LYS A 313 10.14 30.58 18.66
C LYS A 313 11.20 29.49 18.61
N THR A 314 11.90 29.31 19.72
CA THR A 314 12.86 28.20 19.90
C THR A 314 12.18 26.86 19.71
N PHE A 315 12.78 25.98 18.92
CA PHE A 315 12.27 24.66 18.61
C PHE A 315 13.25 23.59 19.11
N GLU A 316 12.77 22.74 20.00
CA GLU A 316 13.53 21.61 20.53
C GLU A 316 13.00 20.30 19.94
N PRO A 317 13.65 19.75 18.89
CA PRO A 317 13.25 18.47 18.33
C PRO A 317 13.53 17.35 19.34
N GLY A 318 12.47 16.73 19.86
CA GLY A 318 12.57 15.54 20.69
C GLY A 318 12.96 14.30 19.87
N LYS A 319 12.91 13.11 20.52
CA LYS A 319 13.17 11.82 19.85
C LYS A 319 12.26 11.59 18.63
N ASP A 320 11.03 12.07 18.71
CA ASP A 320 10.13 12.20 17.57
C ASP A 320 10.01 13.68 17.19
N TRP A 321 10.92 14.13 16.32
CA TRP A 321 10.97 15.51 15.85
C TRP A 321 9.70 15.89 15.07
N ARG A 322 8.98 14.93 14.47
CA ARG A 322 7.75 15.21 13.72
C ARG A 322 6.60 15.57 14.65
N THR A 323 6.43 14.81 15.71
CA THR A 323 5.45 15.13 16.78
C THR A 323 5.84 16.45 17.45
N SER A 324 7.12 16.65 17.77
CA SER A 324 7.61 17.91 18.35
C SER A 324 7.33 19.10 17.43
N LEU A 325 7.56 18.95 16.13
CA LEU A 325 7.29 19.98 15.12
C LEU A 325 5.80 20.29 15.01
N PHE A 326 4.96 19.26 15.04
CA PHE A 326 3.52 19.42 15.03
C PHE A 326 3.05 20.22 16.26
N ASP A 327 3.48 19.84 17.46
CA ASP A 327 3.14 20.53 18.70
C ASP A 327 3.62 21.99 18.70
N HIS A 328 4.77 22.26 18.08
CA HIS A 328 5.32 23.61 17.92
C HIS A 328 4.47 24.48 16.98
N LEU A 329 3.95 23.88 15.90
CA LEU A 329 3.21 24.59 14.85
C LEU A 329 1.70 24.69 15.11
N ILE A 330 1.12 23.85 15.97
CA ILE A 330 -0.33 23.83 16.20
C ILE A 330 -0.87 25.16 16.77
N GLY A 331 -0.05 25.92 17.49
CA GLY A 331 -0.41 27.25 18.00
C GLY A 331 -0.27 28.39 16.98
N ASN A 332 0.25 28.12 15.77
CA ASN A 332 0.59 29.15 14.80
C ASN A 332 -0.63 29.58 13.97
N ASP A 333 -0.94 30.88 13.98
CA ASP A 333 -2.10 31.44 13.29
C ASP A 333 -2.04 31.32 11.76
N TYR A 334 -0.83 31.36 11.16
CA TYR A 334 -0.68 31.17 9.71
C TYR A 334 -0.89 29.71 9.31
N VAL A 335 -0.46 28.76 10.15
CA VAL A 335 -0.70 27.33 9.92
C VAL A 335 -2.19 27.03 10.05
N TYR A 336 -2.84 27.56 11.08
CA TYR A 336 -4.30 27.50 11.23
C TYR A 336 -5.03 28.06 10.00
N CYS A 337 -4.66 29.26 9.56
CA CYS A 337 -5.27 29.88 8.38
C CYS A 337 -5.00 29.09 7.09
N ALA A 338 -3.79 28.55 6.89
CA ALA A 338 -3.48 27.74 5.71
C ALA A 338 -4.31 26.45 5.66
N GLU A 339 -4.56 25.82 6.80
CA GLU A 339 -5.37 24.61 6.89
C GLU A 339 -6.87 24.89 6.73
N ASN A 340 -7.35 26.01 7.29
CA ASN A 340 -8.78 26.37 7.33
C ASN A 340 -9.22 27.34 6.22
N ALA A 341 -8.33 27.85 5.36
CA ALA A 341 -8.68 28.74 4.25
C ALA A 341 -9.14 27.97 2.99
N PRO A 342 -10.42 28.07 2.57
CA PRO A 342 -10.92 27.38 1.37
C PRO A 342 -10.26 27.86 0.07
N ARG A 343 -9.74 29.10 0.04
CA ARG A 343 -9.17 29.75 -1.15
C ARG A 343 -7.72 29.37 -1.43
N LEU A 344 -6.91 29.10 -0.39
CA LEU A 344 -5.52 28.64 -0.55
C LEU A 344 -5.46 27.21 -1.11
N ARG A 345 -6.42 26.35 -0.71
CA ARG A 345 -6.62 25.01 -1.29
C ARG A 345 -6.93 25.02 -2.79
N LYS A 346 -7.48 26.08 -3.39
CA LYS A 346 -7.72 26.13 -4.85
C LYS A 346 -6.53 26.66 -5.66
N ASN A 347 -5.76 27.58 -5.08
CA ASN A 347 -4.68 28.27 -5.79
C ASN A 347 -3.34 27.50 -5.75
N LEU A 348 -3.05 26.75 -4.68
CA LEU A 348 -1.86 25.88 -4.62
C LEU A 348 -1.89 24.73 -5.64
N TRP A 349 -3.09 24.25 -6.00
CA TRP A 349 -3.26 23.19 -7.01
C TRP A 349 -3.21 23.74 -8.44
N LYS A 350 -3.70 24.98 -8.66
CA LYS A 350 -3.56 25.68 -9.94
C LYS A 350 -2.11 26.08 -10.26
N ALA A 351 -1.30 26.45 -9.26
CA ALA A 351 0.09 26.86 -9.46
C ALA A 351 1.03 25.69 -9.84
N ARG A 352 0.61 24.43 -9.66
CA ARG A 352 1.36 23.22 -10.06
C ARG A 352 0.93 22.58 -11.39
N GLY A 353 0.07 23.25 -12.17
CA GLY A 353 -0.37 22.71 -13.47
C GLY A 353 -1.19 21.42 -13.40
N LEU A 354 -1.70 21.05 -12.22
CA LEU A 354 -2.66 19.96 -12.08
C LEU A 354 -4.07 20.55 -12.19
N SER A 355 -4.45 20.87 -13.41
CA SER A 355 -5.84 21.14 -13.73
C SER A 355 -6.62 19.83 -13.70
N GLN A 356 -7.63 19.79 -12.82
CA GLN A 356 -8.67 18.77 -12.68
C GLN A 356 -8.25 17.52 -11.89
N ILE A 357 -8.83 17.37 -10.70
CA ILE A 357 -9.65 16.23 -10.30
C ILE A 357 -10.59 16.77 -9.21
N SER A 358 -11.88 16.80 -9.54
CA SER A 358 -13.01 17.18 -8.69
C SER A 358 -13.49 16.03 -7.83
#